data_AF-A0A958C6H7-F1
#
_entry.id   AF-A0A958C6H7-F1
#
_cell.length_a   1.000
_cell.length_b   1.000
_cell.length_c   1.000
_cell.angle_alpha   90.00
_cell.angle_beta   90.00
_cell.angle_gamma   90.00
#
_symmetry.space_group_name_H-M   'P 1'
#
loop_
_entity.id
_entity.type
_entity.pdbx_description
1 polymer ?
#
loop_
_entity_poly.entity_id
_entity_poly.type
_entity_poly.pdbx_seq_one_letter_code
_entity_poly.pdbx_strand_id
1 'polypeptide(L)'
;KKWAGLFRWWELTGWQFGQPYATFQLAPNQGLRGVPLLGNLEWLMLRHRWLSAAQMTDDVLAGYVERLRADQPVLFRSYTSTVYYLAEAMLRAGLQVAIPAILTTGETLSDYQRETIERAFEPGRVFNEYGGDGMQIACECERHDGLHINAETHIVEIVRDGEPVPDGELGEIVLTNLEATATPFIRYNIHDVGALNRTPCACGRGLPRLSRLEGRLTDLFVTADGHWLTVHQFTAFFARQVPSVQAFQVIQRTADDVLIKLVVDNSFNDADRQRIVDTFRGYLGPDNTFTLELVDEIPTTPSGKRRFFISEVIGNA
;
A
#
# COMPACT_ATOMS: atom_id res chain seq x y z
N LYS A 1 1.39 -15.22 -20.83
CA LYS A 1 2.33 -15.46 -19.70
C LYS A 1 1.99 -14.55 -18.53
N LYS A 2 2.16 -13.22 -18.65
CA LYS A 2 1.78 -12.22 -17.63
C LYS A 2 0.40 -12.42 -16.94
N TRP A 3 -0.67 -12.60 -17.72
CA TRP A 3 -2.03 -12.80 -17.17
C TRP A 3 -2.20 -14.11 -16.39
N ALA A 4 -1.52 -15.17 -16.80
CA ALA A 4 -1.58 -16.45 -16.10
C ALA A 4 -0.88 -16.37 -14.73
N GLY A 5 0.26 -15.66 -14.67
CA GLY A 5 0.89 -15.32 -13.39
C GLY A 5 -0.08 -14.55 -12.49
N LEU A 6 -0.65 -13.45 -13.01
CA LEU A 6 -1.60 -12.61 -12.27
C LEU A 6 -2.74 -13.40 -11.64
N PHE A 7 -3.46 -14.17 -12.45
CA PHE A 7 -4.59 -14.94 -11.95
C PHE A 7 -4.18 -16.03 -10.96
N ARG A 8 -3.08 -16.74 -11.20
CA ARG A 8 -2.54 -17.72 -10.24
C ARG A 8 -2.27 -17.09 -8.88
N TRP A 9 -1.73 -15.87 -8.84
CA TRP A 9 -1.46 -15.18 -7.59
C TRP A 9 -2.72 -14.67 -6.90
N TRP A 10 -3.78 -14.35 -7.66
CA TRP A 10 -5.07 -14.04 -7.07
C TRP A 10 -5.72 -15.27 -6.42
N GLU A 11 -5.39 -16.48 -6.86
CA GLU A 11 -5.86 -17.71 -6.21
C GLU A 11 -5.35 -17.86 -4.77
N LEU A 12 -4.29 -17.14 -4.37
CA LEU A 12 -3.86 -17.07 -2.97
C LEU A 12 -4.91 -16.45 -2.03
N THR A 13 -5.85 -15.69 -2.59
CA THR A 13 -6.95 -15.08 -1.85
C THR A 13 -8.16 -16.02 -1.70
N GLY A 14 -8.10 -17.20 -2.33
CA GLY A 14 -9.23 -18.14 -2.43
C GLY A 14 -10.13 -17.92 -3.65
N TRP A 15 -9.90 -16.86 -4.43
CA TRP A 15 -10.52 -16.68 -5.75
C TRP A 15 -10.10 -17.81 -6.70
N GLN A 16 -10.97 -18.20 -7.63
CA GLN A 16 -10.67 -19.18 -8.67
C GLN A 16 -10.93 -18.59 -10.04
N PHE A 17 -10.11 -18.93 -11.02
CA PHE A 17 -10.28 -18.44 -12.39
C PHE A 17 -11.70 -18.69 -12.92
N GLY A 18 -12.33 -17.62 -13.42
CA GLY A 18 -13.72 -17.63 -13.91
C GLY A 18 -14.78 -17.23 -12.87
N GLN A 19 -14.40 -17.07 -11.60
CA GLN A 19 -15.27 -16.44 -10.60
C GLN A 19 -15.38 -14.93 -10.83
N PRO A 20 -16.53 -14.32 -10.49
CA PRO A 20 -16.73 -12.89 -10.71
C PRO A 20 -15.74 -12.10 -9.85
N TYR A 21 -15.19 -11.03 -10.43
CA TYR A 21 -14.30 -10.13 -9.71
C TYR A 21 -14.55 -8.68 -10.11
N ALA A 22 -14.24 -7.77 -9.21
CA ALA A 22 -14.34 -6.34 -9.43
C ALA A 22 -12.96 -5.69 -9.35
N THR A 23 -12.76 -4.59 -10.08
CA THR A 23 -11.56 -3.76 -9.93
C THR A 23 -11.88 -2.28 -9.88
N PHE A 24 -11.20 -1.55 -9.01
CA PHE A 24 -11.03 -0.11 -9.13
C PHE A 24 -9.76 0.20 -9.91
N GLN A 25 -9.85 0.91 -11.03
CA GLN A 25 -8.68 1.55 -11.64
C GLN A 25 -9.00 2.94 -12.19
N LEU A 26 -7.96 3.74 -12.39
CA LEU A 26 -8.04 5.13 -12.84
C LEU A 26 -8.50 5.27 -14.29
N ALA A 27 -8.18 4.30 -15.15
CA ALA A 27 -8.59 4.28 -16.55
C ALA A 27 -9.06 2.87 -16.92
N PRO A 28 -10.35 2.68 -17.29
CA PRO A 28 -10.81 1.40 -17.79
C PRO A 28 -10.07 1.01 -19.07
N ASN A 29 -9.54 -0.21 -19.10
CA ASN A 29 -8.98 -0.76 -20.33
C ASN A 29 -10.15 -0.93 -21.32
N GLN A 30 -10.00 -0.44 -22.55
CA GLN A 30 -11.10 -0.33 -23.52
C GLN A 30 -11.53 -1.69 -24.14
N GLY A 31 -11.24 -2.81 -23.47
CA GLY A 31 -11.45 -4.16 -24.00
C GLY A 31 -10.63 -4.43 -25.27
N LEU A 32 -11.13 -5.34 -26.11
CA LEU A 32 -10.55 -5.69 -27.40
C LEU A 32 -10.39 -4.47 -28.32
N ARG A 33 -9.14 -3.97 -28.42
CA ARG A 33 -8.79 -2.87 -29.32
C ARG A 33 -9.08 -3.25 -30.78
N GLY A 34 -9.83 -2.37 -31.47
CA GLY A 34 -10.16 -2.54 -32.89
C GLY A 34 -11.50 -3.21 -33.18
N VAL A 35 -12.24 -3.68 -32.16
CA VAL A 35 -13.59 -4.27 -32.34
C VAL A 35 -14.59 -3.70 -31.33
N PRO A 36 -15.07 -2.45 -31.51
CA PRO A 36 -15.89 -1.74 -30.52
C PRO A 36 -17.17 -2.47 -30.11
N LEU A 37 -17.78 -3.22 -31.04
CA LEU A 37 -19.00 -4.01 -30.81
C LEU A 37 -18.79 -5.18 -29.83
N LEU A 38 -17.56 -5.65 -29.65
CA LEU A 38 -17.20 -6.78 -28.77
C LEU A 38 -16.35 -6.37 -27.58
N GLY A 39 -16.03 -5.08 -27.41
CA GLY A 39 -15.17 -4.60 -26.32
C GLY A 39 -15.70 -4.96 -24.93
N ASN A 40 -17.02 -5.03 -24.76
CA ASN A 40 -17.65 -5.46 -23.51
C ASN A 40 -17.82 -6.98 -23.38
N LEU A 41 -17.73 -7.73 -24.48
CA LEU A 41 -17.88 -9.19 -24.47
C LEU A 41 -16.73 -9.84 -23.70
N GLU A 42 -15.51 -9.33 -23.86
CA GLU A 42 -14.35 -9.77 -23.09
C GLU A 42 -14.62 -9.69 -21.58
N TRP A 43 -15.07 -8.53 -21.09
CA TRP A 43 -15.35 -8.32 -19.68
C TRP A 43 -16.54 -9.12 -19.16
N LEU A 44 -17.56 -9.32 -20.00
CA LEU A 44 -18.67 -10.21 -19.69
C LEU A 44 -18.20 -11.66 -19.51
N MET A 45 -17.36 -12.15 -20.42
CA MET A 45 -16.80 -13.51 -20.39
C MET A 45 -15.88 -13.71 -19.18
N LEU A 46 -15.14 -12.67 -18.78
CA LEU A 46 -14.31 -12.66 -17.58
C LEU A 46 -15.12 -12.43 -16.29
N ARG A 47 -16.43 -12.15 -16.39
CA ARG A 47 -17.30 -11.77 -15.26
C ARG A 47 -16.68 -10.65 -14.42
N HIS A 48 -16.10 -9.68 -15.13
CA HIS A 48 -15.31 -8.60 -14.55
C HIS A 48 -16.16 -7.34 -14.45
N ARG A 49 -16.29 -6.80 -13.23
CA ARG A 49 -16.83 -5.46 -13.02
C ARG A 49 -15.73 -4.42 -12.90
N TRP A 50 -15.85 -3.38 -13.72
CA TRP A 50 -15.04 -2.18 -13.62
C TRP A 50 -15.74 -1.07 -12.82
N LEU A 51 -15.04 -0.53 -11.82
CA LEU A 51 -15.43 0.68 -11.08
C LEU A 51 -14.37 1.77 -11.30
N SER A 52 -14.80 3.02 -11.45
CA SER A 52 -13.91 4.15 -11.74
C SER A 52 -13.37 4.76 -10.45
N ALA A 53 -12.05 4.86 -10.31
CA ALA A 53 -11.45 5.52 -9.15
C ALA A 53 -11.41 7.07 -9.27
N ALA A 54 -11.91 7.64 -10.38
CA ALA A 54 -11.77 9.07 -10.67
C ALA A 54 -12.82 9.97 -10.00
N GLN A 55 -13.94 9.41 -9.51
CA GLN A 55 -15.03 10.17 -8.90
C GLN A 55 -15.44 9.50 -7.60
N MET A 56 -15.14 10.13 -6.46
CA MET A 56 -15.39 9.60 -5.11
C MET A 56 -16.28 10.55 -4.30
N THR A 57 -17.47 10.87 -4.81
CA THR A 57 -18.51 11.60 -4.06
C THR A 57 -19.47 10.60 -3.40
N ASP A 58 -20.14 11.00 -2.32
CA ASP A 58 -21.04 10.10 -1.57
C ASP A 58 -22.13 9.44 -2.46
N ASP A 59 -22.73 10.18 -3.39
CA ASP A 59 -23.71 9.65 -4.35
C ASP A 59 -23.11 8.58 -5.29
N VAL A 60 -21.87 8.79 -5.74
CA VAL A 60 -21.16 7.84 -6.61
C VAL A 60 -20.78 6.58 -5.82
N LEU A 61 -20.37 6.74 -4.56
CA LEU A 61 -20.00 5.64 -3.67
C LEU A 61 -21.21 4.75 -3.36
N ALA A 62 -22.39 5.32 -3.07
CA ALA A 62 -23.62 4.55 -2.92
C ALA A 62 -23.94 3.73 -4.18
N GLY A 63 -23.78 4.35 -5.36
CA GLY A 63 -23.94 3.66 -6.64
C GLY A 63 -22.94 2.52 -6.89
N TYR A 64 -21.75 2.56 -6.29
CA TYR A 64 -20.78 1.45 -6.37
C TYR A 64 -21.16 0.29 -5.46
N VAL A 65 -21.65 0.56 -4.25
CA VAL A 65 -22.13 -0.48 -3.34
C VAL A 65 -23.25 -1.30 -3.97
N GLU A 66 -24.24 -0.64 -4.59
CA GLU A 66 -25.35 -1.32 -5.26
C GLU A 66 -24.87 -2.21 -6.42
N ARG A 67 -23.88 -1.74 -7.20
CA ARG A 67 -23.28 -2.56 -8.27
C ARG A 67 -22.54 -3.77 -7.71
N LEU A 68 -21.74 -3.59 -6.67
CA LEU A 68 -21.01 -4.69 -6.02
C LEU A 68 -21.98 -5.73 -5.45
N ARG A 69 -23.11 -5.30 -4.86
CA ARG A 69 -24.17 -6.20 -4.39
C ARG A 69 -24.81 -6.99 -5.53
N ALA A 70 -25.09 -6.33 -6.66
CA ALA A 70 -25.71 -6.96 -7.82
C ALA A 70 -24.77 -7.98 -8.50
N ASP A 71 -23.48 -7.66 -8.61
CA ASP A 71 -22.51 -8.51 -9.30
C ASP A 71 -21.97 -9.66 -8.44
N GLN A 72 -22.06 -9.54 -7.10
CA GLN A 72 -21.53 -10.48 -6.12
C GLN A 72 -20.10 -10.97 -6.45
N PRO A 73 -19.12 -10.06 -6.58
CA PRO A 73 -17.75 -10.47 -6.87
C PRO A 73 -17.18 -11.28 -5.70
N VAL A 74 -16.35 -12.27 -6.03
CA VAL A 74 -15.59 -13.05 -5.04
C VAL A 74 -14.29 -12.32 -4.66
N LEU A 75 -13.73 -11.56 -5.60
CA LEU A 75 -12.52 -10.77 -5.43
C LEU A 75 -12.77 -9.31 -5.80
N PHE A 76 -12.32 -8.39 -4.97
CA PHE A 76 -12.31 -6.96 -5.28
C PHE A 76 -10.90 -6.40 -5.18
N ARG A 77 -10.30 -6.07 -6.33
CA ARG A 77 -8.94 -5.51 -6.39
C ARG A 77 -8.94 -4.00 -6.55
N SER A 78 -8.23 -3.28 -5.68
CA SER A 78 -8.25 -1.82 -5.67
C SER A 78 -6.92 -1.23 -5.18
N TYR A 79 -6.68 0.04 -5.47
CA TYR A 79 -5.72 0.81 -4.69
C TYR A 79 -6.16 0.89 -3.22
N THR A 80 -5.20 0.83 -2.30
CA THR A 80 -5.42 0.83 -0.85
C THR A 80 -6.25 2.03 -0.42
N SER A 81 -5.85 3.25 -0.81
CA SER A 81 -6.57 4.47 -0.44
C SER A 81 -8.00 4.49 -0.98
N THR A 82 -8.21 4.07 -2.22
CA THR A 82 -9.54 4.07 -2.86
C THR A 82 -10.53 3.15 -2.16
N VAL A 83 -10.13 1.91 -1.84
CA VAL A 83 -11.03 0.98 -1.15
C VAL A 83 -11.24 1.39 0.31
N TYR A 84 -10.22 1.99 0.94
CA TYR A 84 -10.35 2.55 2.28
C TYR A 84 -11.39 3.68 2.33
N TYR A 85 -11.32 4.66 1.41
CA TYR A 85 -12.30 5.74 1.37
C TYR A 85 -13.73 5.24 1.08
N LEU A 86 -13.87 4.24 0.21
CA LEU A 86 -15.16 3.58 -0.01
C LEU A 86 -15.65 2.90 1.28
N ALA A 87 -14.77 2.18 1.99
CA ALA A 87 -15.09 1.52 3.24
C ALA A 87 -15.54 2.52 4.32
N GLU A 88 -14.86 3.65 4.48
CA GLU A 88 -15.27 4.70 5.41
C GLU A 88 -16.64 5.28 5.06
N ALA A 89 -16.89 5.58 3.78
CA ALA A 89 -18.18 6.08 3.33
C ALA A 89 -19.31 5.08 3.56
N MET A 90 -19.05 3.79 3.29
CA MET A 90 -19.98 2.70 3.57
C MET A 90 -20.33 2.64 5.06
N LEU A 91 -19.32 2.64 5.94
CA LEU A 91 -19.53 2.59 7.38
C LEU A 91 -20.29 3.82 7.90
N ARG A 92 -19.99 5.03 7.41
CA ARG A 92 -20.74 6.26 7.77
C ARG A 92 -22.21 6.19 7.34
N ALA A 93 -22.48 5.61 6.18
CA ALA A 93 -23.84 5.45 5.64
C ALA A 93 -24.59 4.23 6.18
N GLY A 94 -23.97 3.42 7.05
CA GLY A 94 -24.55 2.16 7.53
C GLY A 94 -24.72 1.10 6.42
N LEU A 95 -23.90 1.17 5.38
CA LEU A 95 -23.88 0.24 4.26
C LEU A 95 -22.80 -0.82 4.45
N GLN A 96 -23.08 -2.04 4.01
CA GLN A 96 -22.12 -3.15 3.95
C GLN A 96 -22.34 -3.97 2.67
N VAL A 97 -21.27 -4.58 2.16
CA VAL A 97 -21.33 -5.56 1.07
C VAL A 97 -20.32 -6.68 1.32
N ALA A 98 -20.78 -7.91 1.39
CA ALA A 98 -19.92 -9.06 1.62
C ALA A 98 -19.15 -9.42 0.35
N ILE A 99 -17.82 -9.29 0.39
CA ILE A 99 -16.92 -9.73 -0.69
C ILE A 99 -15.83 -10.59 -0.05
N PRO A 100 -15.72 -11.89 -0.38
CA PRO A 100 -14.78 -12.81 0.28
C PRO A 100 -13.32 -12.34 0.33
N ALA A 101 -12.82 -11.74 -0.74
CA ALA A 101 -11.44 -11.27 -0.83
C ALA A 101 -11.35 -9.83 -1.36
N ILE A 102 -10.60 -8.98 -0.66
CA ILE A 102 -10.26 -7.63 -1.07
C ILE A 102 -8.75 -7.56 -1.26
N LEU A 103 -8.29 -7.34 -2.50
CA LEU A 103 -6.87 -7.31 -2.82
C LEU A 103 -6.41 -5.86 -3.01
N THR A 104 -5.59 -5.36 -2.10
CA THR A 104 -5.04 -3.99 -2.16
C THR A 104 -3.70 -3.97 -2.86
N THR A 105 -3.40 -2.89 -3.58
CA THR A 105 -2.13 -2.72 -4.31
C THR A 105 -1.75 -1.24 -4.41
N GLY A 106 -0.50 -0.97 -4.79
CA GLY A 106 -0.04 0.34 -5.30
C GLY A 106 0.26 1.40 -4.24
N GLU A 107 -0.05 1.11 -2.98
CA GLU A 107 0.26 1.88 -1.78
C GLU A 107 0.43 0.91 -0.62
N THR A 108 1.19 1.30 0.41
CA THR A 108 1.36 0.46 1.59
C THR A 108 0.04 0.35 2.36
N LEU A 109 -0.37 -0.88 2.68
CA LEU A 109 -1.53 -1.17 3.49
C LEU A 109 -1.17 -1.10 4.97
N SER A 110 -1.75 -0.14 5.70
CA SER A 110 -1.62 -0.06 7.16
C SER A 110 -2.69 -0.88 7.88
N ASP A 111 -2.42 -1.24 9.14
CA ASP A 111 -3.33 -2.05 9.96
C ASP A 111 -4.71 -1.39 10.14
N TYR A 112 -4.76 -0.08 10.38
CA TYR A 112 -6.05 0.62 10.55
C TYR A 112 -6.87 0.62 9.26
N GLN A 113 -6.21 0.72 8.09
CA GLN A 113 -6.89 0.63 6.81
C GLN A 113 -7.44 -0.77 6.60
N ARG A 114 -6.63 -1.81 6.86
CA ARG A 114 -7.06 -3.21 6.80
C ARG A 114 -8.29 -3.44 7.67
N GLU A 115 -8.24 -3.08 8.94
CA GLU A 115 -9.35 -3.22 9.90
C GLU A 115 -10.63 -2.51 9.40
N THR A 116 -10.48 -1.28 8.87
CA THR A 116 -11.61 -0.49 8.37
C THR A 116 -12.24 -1.12 7.13
N ILE A 117 -11.40 -1.59 6.19
CA ILE A 117 -11.86 -2.26 4.98
C ILE A 117 -12.56 -3.58 5.34
N GLU A 118 -11.96 -4.42 6.19
CA GLU A 118 -12.56 -5.70 6.59
C GLU A 118 -13.95 -5.50 7.23
N ARG A 119 -14.11 -4.49 8.09
CA ARG A 119 -15.42 -4.14 8.71
C ARG A 119 -16.48 -3.71 7.70
N ALA A 120 -16.10 -2.99 6.63
CA ALA A 120 -17.03 -2.56 5.60
C ALA A 120 -17.46 -3.72 4.68
N PHE A 121 -16.59 -4.71 4.51
CA PHE A 121 -16.77 -5.83 3.58
C PHE A 121 -16.98 -7.20 4.24
N GLU A 122 -17.38 -7.24 5.51
CA GLU A 122 -17.55 -8.49 6.28
C GLU A 122 -18.41 -9.55 5.55
N PRO A 123 -18.03 -10.85 5.62
CA PRO A 123 -16.90 -11.43 6.35
C PRO A 123 -15.59 -11.48 5.52
N GLY A 124 -15.44 -10.57 4.54
CA GLY A 124 -14.30 -10.51 3.65
C GLY A 124 -12.95 -10.32 4.35
N ARG A 125 -11.89 -10.82 3.72
CA ARG A 125 -10.51 -10.65 4.19
C ARG A 125 -9.73 -9.76 3.22
N VAL A 126 -8.90 -8.89 3.76
CA VAL A 126 -8.02 -8.06 2.95
C VAL A 126 -6.71 -8.79 2.68
N PHE A 127 -6.17 -8.68 1.48
CA PHE A 127 -4.89 -9.25 1.06
C PHE A 127 -4.05 -8.14 0.45
N ASN A 128 -2.76 -8.14 0.75
CA ASN A 128 -1.83 -7.17 0.19
C ASN A 128 -1.10 -7.74 -1.05
N GLU A 129 -1.08 -6.97 -2.13
CA GLU A 129 -0.34 -7.24 -3.36
C GLU A 129 0.72 -6.15 -3.58
N TYR A 130 1.94 -6.61 -3.82
CA TYR A 130 3.08 -5.76 -4.10
C TYR A 130 3.51 -5.86 -5.56
N GLY A 131 3.66 -4.71 -6.21
CA GLY A 131 4.03 -4.58 -7.60
C GLY A 131 4.44 -3.16 -7.97
N GLY A 132 5.10 -3.02 -9.11
CA GLY A 132 5.59 -1.77 -9.69
C GLY A 132 5.87 -1.94 -11.18
N ASP A 133 5.79 -0.86 -11.97
CA ASP A 133 6.11 -0.84 -13.42
C ASP A 133 5.47 -1.96 -14.25
N GLY A 134 4.22 -2.31 -13.90
CA GLY A 134 3.45 -3.36 -14.56
C GLY A 134 3.85 -4.78 -14.16
N MET A 135 4.61 -4.97 -13.09
CA MET A 135 5.05 -6.25 -12.57
C MET A 135 4.32 -6.57 -11.27
N GLN A 136 3.87 -7.82 -11.13
CA GLN A 136 3.38 -8.34 -9.86
C GLN A 136 4.53 -9.09 -9.19
N ILE A 137 5.06 -8.50 -8.12
CA ILE A 137 6.29 -8.92 -7.46
C ILE A 137 5.99 -9.90 -6.33
N ALA A 138 5.01 -9.60 -5.48
CA ALA A 138 4.64 -10.45 -4.36
C ALA A 138 3.17 -10.31 -3.96
N CYS A 139 2.60 -11.29 -3.27
CA CYS A 139 1.20 -11.28 -2.81
C CYS A 139 1.04 -12.05 -1.49
N GLU A 140 0.18 -11.56 -0.60
CA GLU A 140 -0.20 -12.30 0.61
C GLU A 140 -0.95 -13.60 0.28
N CYS A 141 -0.81 -14.59 1.16
CA CYS A 141 -1.65 -15.79 1.17
C CYS A 141 -2.61 -15.76 2.36
N GLU A 142 -3.45 -16.80 2.47
CA GLU A 142 -4.47 -16.95 3.50
C GLU A 142 -3.93 -16.91 4.95
N ARG A 143 -2.61 -17.06 5.13
CA ARG A 143 -1.92 -17.01 6.43
C ARG A 143 -1.55 -15.60 6.88
N HIS A 144 -1.54 -14.60 5.98
CA HIS A 144 -1.03 -13.23 6.22
C HIS A 144 0.30 -13.18 6.98
N ASP A 145 1.22 -14.09 6.64
CA ASP A 145 2.56 -14.12 7.21
C ASP A 145 3.55 -13.71 6.11
N GLY A 146 3.53 -12.43 5.77
CA GLY A 146 4.30 -11.83 4.67
C GLY A 146 3.72 -12.10 3.27
N LEU A 147 4.37 -11.50 2.27
CA LEU A 147 3.96 -11.58 0.86
C LEU A 147 4.85 -12.60 0.14
N HIS A 148 4.27 -13.65 -0.43
CA HIS A 148 5.01 -14.59 -1.27
C HIS A 148 5.51 -13.91 -2.53
N ILE A 149 6.81 -14.02 -2.78
CA ILE A 149 7.47 -13.47 -3.96
C ILE A 149 7.19 -14.36 -5.16
N ASN A 150 6.95 -13.71 -6.30
CA ASN A 150 6.83 -14.35 -7.58
C ASN A 150 8.17 -14.78 -8.17
N ALA A 151 8.80 -15.76 -7.51
CA ALA A 151 10.14 -16.26 -7.82
C ALA A 151 10.25 -16.95 -9.19
N GLU A 152 9.11 -17.25 -9.85
CA GLU A 152 9.08 -17.80 -11.20
C GLU A 152 9.41 -16.75 -12.27
N THR A 153 9.13 -15.47 -11.98
CA THR A 153 9.29 -14.39 -12.95
C THR A 153 10.19 -13.26 -12.44
N HIS A 154 10.58 -13.30 -11.16
CA HIS A 154 11.44 -12.29 -10.55
C HIS A 154 12.50 -12.93 -9.65
N ILE A 155 13.69 -12.36 -9.65
CA ILE A 155 14.66 -12.53 -8.57
C ILE A 155 14.57 -11.27 -7.72
N VAL A 156 14.37 -11.45 -6.41
CA VAL A 156 14.29 -10.38 -5.42
C VAL A 156 15.46 -10.52 -4.46
N GLU A 157 16.24 -9.47 -4.34
CA GLU A 157 17.34 -9.32 -3.39
C GLU A 157 16.99 -8.20 -2.41
N ILE A 158 17.49 -8.29 -1.18
CA ILE A 158 17.44 -7.20 -0.19
C ILE A 158 18.87 -6.81 0.08
N VAL A 159 19.22 -5.57 -0.19
CA VAL A 159 20.59 -5.08 -0.11
C VAL A 159 20.70 -3.85 0.78
N ARG A 160 21.88 -3.63 1.33
CA ARG A 160 22.30 -2.37 1.95
C ARG A 160 23.70 -2.06 1.42
N ASP A 161 23.91 -0.83 0.96
CA ASP A 161 25.17 -0.40 0.36
C ASP A 161 25.65 -1.31 -0.80
N GLY A 162 24.69 -1.85 -1.56
CA GLY A 162 24.95 -2.72 -2.72
C GLY A 162 25.14 -4.21 -2.38
N GLU A 163 25.27 -4.57 -1.11
CA GLU A 163 25.53 -5.93 -0.63
C GLU A 163 24.28 -6.58 0.00
N PRO A 164 24.04 -7.89 -0.18
CA PRO A 164 22.90 -8.58 0.42
C PRO A 164 22.92 -8.54 1.95
N VAL A 165 21.76 -8.32 2.56
CA VAL A 165 21.58 -8.41 4.02
C VAL A 165 21.02 -9.77 4.45
N PRO A 166 21.21 -10.19 5.71
CA PRO A 166 20.57 -11.40 6.26
C PRO A 166 19.04 -11.38 6.18
N ASP A 167 18.42 -12.57 6.11
CA ASP A 167 16.95 -12.71 6.20
C ASP A 167 16.43 -12.04 7.49
N GLY A 168 15.32 -11.31 7.36
CA GLY A 168 14.70 -10.54 8.45
C GLY A 168 15.24 -9.11 8.61
N GLU A 169 16.40 -8.79 8.07
CA GLU A 169 16.93 -7.43 8.10
C GLU A 169 16.34 -6.55 6.98
N LEU A 170 16.14 -5.27 7.29
CA LEU A 170 15.65 -4.28 6.33
C LEU A 170 16.77 -3.86 5.37
N GLY A 171 16.43 -3.78 4.09
CA GLY A 171 17.27 -3.19 3.05
C GLY A 171 16.45 -2.80 1.83
N GLU A 172 17.13 -2.23 0.84
CA GLU A 172 16.53 -1.87 -0.44
C GLU A 172 16.17 -3.13 -1.24
N ILE A 173 14.99 -3.13 -1.83
CA ILE A 173 14.51 -4.18 -2.71
C ILE A 173 15.17 -3.97 -4.08
N VAL A 174 15.96 -4.96 -4.50
CA VAL A 174 16.61 -5.01 -5.80
C VAL A 174 16.01 -6.14 -6.61
N LEU A 175 15.67 -5.84 -7.87
CA LEU A 175 14.78 -6.67 -8.67
C LEU A 175 15.39 -7.01 -10.02
N THR A 176 15.34 -8.30 -10.38
CA THR A 176 15.61 -8.77 -11.74
C THR A 176 14.35 -9.39 -12.31
N ASN A 177 13.83 -8.84 -13.42
CA ASN A 177 12.66 -9.40 -14.11
C ASN A 177 13.11 -10.41 -15.18
N LEU A 178 12.63 -11.64 -15.07
CA LEU A 178 12.99 -12.77 -15.94
C LEU A 178 12.10 -12.90 -17.19
N GLU A 179 10.99 -12.18 -17.26
CA GLU A 179 10.02 -12.21 -18.37
C GLU A 179 10.09 -10.98 -19.29
N ALA A 180 10.65 -9.86 -18.83
CA ALA A 180 10.66 -8.60 -19.57
C ALA A 180 11.67 -8.65 -20.73
N THR A 181 11.19 -8.88 -21.96
CA THR A 181 12.04 -8.95 -23.16
C THR A 181 12.29 -7.59 -23.83
N ALA A 182 11.37 -6.64 -23.69
CA ALA A 182 11.51 -5.31 -24.31
C ALA A 182 12.44 -4.39 -23.52
N THR A 183 12.29 -4.38 -22.20
CA THR A 183 13.08 -3.57 -21.25
C THR A 183 13.48 -4.45 -20.07
N PRO A 184 14.53 -5.27 -20.20
CA PRO A 184 14.98 -6.14 -19.11
C PRO A 184 15.57 -5.29 -17.97
N PHE A 185 15.07 -5.50 -16.77
CA PHE A 185 15.64 -4.94 -15.54
C PHE A 185 16.46 -6.03 -14.86
N ILE A 186 17.76 -5.75 -14.65
CA ILE A 186 18.70 -6.64 -13.98
C ILE A 186 19.28 -5.89 -12.80
N ARG A 187 19.11 -6.45 -11.60
CA ARG A 187 19.44 -5.80 -10.32
C ARG A 187 18.98 -4.34 -10.27
N TYR A 188 17.77 -4.08 -10.72
CA TYR A 188 17.18 -2.75 -10.69
C TYR A 188 16.73 -2.43 -9.28
N ASN A 189 17.32 -1.38 -8.70
CA ASN A 189 16.89 -0.86 -7.42
C ASN A 189 15.60 -0.07 -7.62
N ILE A 190 14.50 -0.59 -7.07
CA ILE A 190 13.19 0.06 -7.16
C ILE A 190 13.01 1.13 -6.08
N HIS A 191 13.99 1.29 -5.19
CA HIS A 191 14.01 2.21 -4.05
C HIS A 191 12.83 2.03 -3.09
N ASP A 192 12.32 0.82 -3.01
CA ASP A 192 11.43 0.37 -1.95
C ASP A 192 12.24 -0.43 -0.93
N VAL A 193 11.76 -0.50 0.31
CA VAL A 193 12.44 -1.18 1.42
C VAL A 193 11.62 -2.34 1.92
N GLY A 194 12.29 -3.46 2.20
CA GLY A 194 11.67 -4.65 2.74
C GLY A 194 12.66 -5.57 3.44
N ALA A 195 12.15 -6.70 3.92
CA ALA A 195 12.95 -7.77 4.50
C ALA A 195 12.52 -9.12 3.90
N LEU A 196 13.49 -9.99 3.64
CA LEU A 196 13.26 -11.34 3.14
C LEU A 196 13.03 -12.33 4.27
N ASN A 197 12.19 -13.32 4.00
CA ASN A 197 12.03 -14.49 4.84
C ASN A 197 11.90 -15.74 3.95
N ARG A 198 12.87 -16.65 4.05
CA ARG A 198 12.89 -17.91 3.31
C ARG A 198 12.41 -19.12 4.13
N THR A 199 11.93 -18.89 5.35
CA THR A 199 11.32 -19.97 6.14
C THR A 199 10.03 -20.46 5.47
N PRO A 200 9.76 -21.78 5.46
CA PRO A 200 8.55 -22.33 4.87
C PRO A 200 7.28 -21.71 5.45
N CYS A 201 6.35 -21.32 4.58
CA CYS A 201 5.06 -20.82 5.01
C CYS A 201 4.13 -21.97 5.40
N ALA A 202 3.30 -21.78 6.43
CA ALA A 202 2.28 -22.73 6.84
C ALA A 202 1.19 -22.98 5.78
N CYS A 203 1.14 -22.17 4.71
CA CYS A 203 0.28 -22.42 3.56
C CYS A 203 0.78 -23.58 2.67
N GLY A 204 1.97 -24.12 2.95
CA GLY A 204 2.59 -25.23 2.20
C GLY A 204 3.40 -24.81 0.98
N ARG A 205 3.42 -23.52 0.62
CA ARG A 205 4.21 -23.00 -0.51
C ARG A 205 5.66 -22.76 -0.07
N GLY A 206 6.60 -23.32 -0.82
CA GLY A 206 8.05 -23.17 -0.59
C GLY A 206 8.66 -21.91 -1.20
N LEU A 207 7.85 -20.91 -1.57
CA LEU A 207 8.32 -19.67 -2.18
C LEU A 207 8.83 -18.70 -1.10
N PRO A 208 9.92 -17.95 -1.36
CA PRO A 208 10.39 -16.92 -0.44
C PRO A 208 9.32 -15.85 -0.25
N ARG A 209 9.39 -15.14 0.88
CA ARG A 209 8.43 -14.11 1.25
C ARG A 209 9.14 -12.80 1.56
N LEU A 210 8.48 -11.69 1.26
CA LEU A 210 8.75 -10.42 1.92
C LEU A 210 8.04 -10.45 3.28
N SER A 211 8.78 -10.58 4.37
CA SER A 211 8.21 -10.50 5.72
C SER A 211 7.86 -9.08 6.13
N ARG A 212 8.53 -8.10 5.53
CA ARG A 212 8.25 -6.67 5.71
C ARG A 212 8.31 -5.95 4.36
N LEU A 213 7.44 -4.97 4.19
CA LEU A 213 7.40 -4.05 3.06
C LEU A 213 7.07 -2.67 3.63
N GLU A 214 8.07 -1.79 3.68
CA GLU A 214 7.98 -0.50 4.39
C GLU A 214 7.68 0.68 3.45
N GLY A 215 7.49 0.42 2.16
CA GLY A 215 7.26 1.44 1.14
C GLY A 215 8.58 1.98 0.58
N ARG A 216 8.60 3.27 0.22
CA ARG A 216 9.75 3.92 -0.43
C ARG A 216 10.85 4.23 0.58
N LEU A 217 12.11 4.05 0.16
CA LEU A 217 13.28 4.44 0.95
C LEU A 217 13.22 5.91 1.38
N THR A 218 12.79 6.79 0.48
CA THR A 218 12.65 8.23 0.74
C THR A 218 11.62 8.60 1.80
N ASP A 219 10.78 7.63 2.19
CA ASP A 219 9.75 7.82 3.19
C ASP A 219 10.21 7.27 4.57
N LEU A 220 11.43 6.70 4.68
CA LEU A 220 12.01 6.24 5.94
C LEU A 220 12.82 7.33 6.64
N PHE A 221 12.88 7.20 7.96
CA PHE A 221 13.77 7.98 8.81
C PHE A 221 15.08 7.26 9.03
N VAL A 222 16.20 7.97 8.96
CA VAL A 222 17.50 7.45 9.39
C VAL A 222 17.78 7.97 10.79
N THR A 223 17.94 7.09 11.77
CA THR A 223 18.35 7.48 13.13
C THR A 223 19.83 7.85 13.15
N ALA A 224 20.27 8.55 14.20
CA ALA A 224 21.68 8.95 14.35
C ALA A 224 22.66 7.76 14.38
N ASP A 225 22.19 6.57 14.78
CA ASP A 225 22.95 5.31 14.78
C ASP A 225 22.82 4.51 13.47
N GLY A 226 22.16 5.07 12.44
CA GLY A 226 22.07 4.51 11.09
C GLY A 226 20.96 3.48 10.88
N HIS A 227 20.08 3.27 11.86
CA HIS A 227 18.90 2.42 11.69
C HIS A 227 17.80 3.13 10.89
N TRP A 228 16.94 2.34 10.26
CA TRP A 228 15.79 2.86 9.52
C TRP A 228 14.51 2.72 10.34
N LEU A 229 13.79 3.82 10.49
CA LEU A 229 12.47 3.88 11.13
C LEU A 229 11.39 4.11 10.09
N THR A 230 10.24 3.45 10.29
CA THR A 230 9.24 3.30 9.24
C THR A 230 8.00 4.14 9.51
N VAL A 231 7.42 4.63 8.41
CA VAL A 231 6.28 5.57 8.37
C VAL A 231 5.09 5.14 9.23
N HIS A 232 4.81 3.84 9.26
CA HIS A 232 3.61 3.28 9.88
C HIS A 232 3.54 3.53 11.39
N GLN A 233 4.70 3.62 12.06
CA GLN A 233 4.75 3.89 13.50
C GLN A 233 4.17 5.27 13.83
N PHE A 234 4.34 6.23 12.93
CA PHE A 234 3.89 7.60 13.13
C PHE A 234 2.45 7.84 12.67
N THR A 235 2.02 7.24 11.56
CA THR A 235 0.61 7.38 11.10
C THR A 235 -0.36 6.83 12.14
N ALA A 236 -0.05 5.68 12.75
CA ALA A 236 -0.83 5.10 13.83
C ALA A 236 -0.83 5.98 15.09
N PHE A 237 0.31 6.60 15.41
CA PHE A 237 0.44 7.53 16.53
C PHE A 237 -0.49 8.73 16.38
N PHE A 238 -0.43 9.45 15.24
CA PHE A 238 -1.29 10.61 15.01
C PHE A 238 -2.77 10.21 15.01
N ALA A 239 -3.14 9.13 14.33
CA ALA A 239 -4.52 8.67 14.25
C ALA A 239 -5.12 8.29 15.63
N ARG A 240 -4.33 7.68 16.52
CA ARG A 240 -4.82 7.13 17.80
C ARG A 240 -4.59 8.02 19.01
N GLN A 241 -3.50 8.79 19.03
CA GLN A 241 -3.04 9.52 20.21
C GLN A 241 -3.13 11.04 20.08
N VAL A 242 -3.29 11.56 18.85
CA VAL A 242 -3.40 12.99 18.57
C VAL A 242 -4.47 13.27 17.50
N PRO A 243 -5.75 12.94 17.77
CA PRO A 243 -6.82 13.06 16.79
C PRO A 243 -7.12 14.51 16.36
N SER A 244 -6.62 15.50 17.11
CA SER A 244 -6.67 16.93 16.77
C SER A 244 -5.81 17.29 15.54
N VAL A 245 -4.93 16.39 15.10
CA VAL A 245 -4.14 16.52 13.86
C VAL A 245 -4.89 15.88 12.69
N GLN A 246 -5.32 16.71 11.74
CA GLN A 246 -6.07 16.30 10.56
C GLN A 246 -5.16 15.85 9.40
N ALA A 247 -3.99 16.45 9.29
CA ALA A 247 -2.94 16.03 8.36
C ALA A 247 -1.57 16.39 8.93
N PHE A 248 -0.55 15.65 8.53
CA PHE A 248 0.82 15.92 8.94
C PHE A 248 1.80 15.58 7.82
N GLN A 249 2.97 16.23 7.88
CA GLN A 249 4.13 15.91 7.06
C GLN A 249 5.38 16.07 7.91
N VAL A 250 6.22 15.04 7.94
CA VAL A 250 7.46 15.03 8.69
C VAL A 250 8.62 15.05 7.71
N ILE A 251 9.54 15.99 7.89
CA ILE A 251 10.67 16.24 7.01
C ILE A 251 11.94 16.10 7.83
N GLN A 252 12.75 15.10 7.51
CA GLN A 252 14.11 14.97 8.04
C GLN A 252 15.04 15.80 7.15
N ARG A 253 15.51 16.94 7.66
CA ARG A 253 16.42 17.83 6.94
C ARG A 253 17.86 17.37 7.05
N THR A 254 18.27 16.99 8.26
CA THR A 254 19.57 16.39 8.57
C THR A 254 19.36 15.18 9.49
N ALA A 255 20.43 14.44 9.83
CA ALA A 255 20.34 13.32 10.75
C ALA A 255 19.76 13.72 12.13
N ASP A 256 19.92 14.99 12.50
CA ASP A 256 19.58 15.57 13.80
C ASP A 256 18.50 16.68 13.76
N ASP A 257 17.98 17.07 12.59
CA ASP A 257 16.94 18.11 12.45
C ASP A 257 15.68 17.56 11.76
N VAL A 258 14.55 17.65 12.47
CA VAL A 258 13.25 17.17 12.02
C VAL A 258 12.22 18.29 12.10
N LEU A 259 11.63 18.61 10.95
CA LEU A 259 10.49 19.51 10.83
C LEU A 259 9.18 18.71 10.73
N ILE A 260 8.21 19.05 11.57
CA ILE A 260 6.87 18.44 11.60
C ILE A 260 5.85 19.52 11.23
N LYS A 261 5.30 19.43 10.03
CA LYS A 261 4.19 20.26 9.57
C LYS A 261 2.87 19.63 9.96
N LEU A 262 1.95 20.40 10.52
CA LEU A 262 0.66 19.93 11.04
C LEU A 262 -0.49 20.80 10.54
N VAL A 263 -1.54 20.16 10.02
CA VAL A 263 -2.87 20.73 9.86
C VAL A 263 -3.69 20.26 11.05
N VAL A 264 -4.24 21.18 11.82
CA VAL A 264 -4.88 20.90 13.10
C VAL A 264 -6.28 21.50 13.17
N ASP A 265 -7.13 20.91 14.01
CA ASP A 265 -8.43 21.52 14.34
C ASP A 265 -8.34 22.41 15.60
N ASN A 266 -9.49 23.00 15.96
CA ASN A 266 -9.60 23.93 17.09
C ASN A 266 -9.37 23.27 18.47
N SER A 267 -9.29 21.94 18.55
CA SER A 267 -9.03 21.20 19.80
C SER A 267 -7.54 21.00 20.08
N PHE A 268 -6.67 21.28 19.11
CA PHE A 268 -5.22 21.16 19.26
C PHE A 268 -4.68 22.13 20.30
N ASN A 269 -3.82 21.63 21.18
CA ASN A 269 -3.32 22.36 22.33
C ASN A 269 -1.87 21.99 22.67
N ASP A 270 -1.28 22.66 23.66
CA ASP A 270 0.11 22.45 24.06
C ASP A 270 0.40 21.03 24.57
N ALA A 271 -0.58 20.32 25.12
CA ALA A 271 -0.39 18.94 25.55
C ALA A 271 -0.23 18.00 24.34
N ASP A 272 -0.94 18.27 23.24
CA ASP A 272 -0.76 17.55 21.97
C ASP A 272 0.63 17.86 21.36
N ARG A 273 1.02 19.14 21.35
CA ARG A 273 2.37 19.57 20.92
C ARG A 273 3.46 18.82 21.69
N GLN A 274 3.35 18.76 23.01
CA GLN A 274 4.32 18.08 23.87
C GLN A 274 4.33 16.56 23.62
N ARG A 275 3.15 15.93 23.48
CA ARG A 275 3.04 14.49 23.19
C ARG A 275 3.70 14.12 21.87
N ILE A 276 3.53 14.94 20.82
CA ILE A 276 4.20 14.75 19.53
C ILE A 276 5.72 14.78 19.73
N VAL A 277 6.25 15.85 20.34
CA VAL A 277 7.70 16.00 20.54
C VAL A 277 8.28 14.84 21.36
N ASP A 278 7.64 14.44 22.45
CA ASP A 278 8.14 13.36 23.31
C ASP A 278 8.12 12.01 22.62
N THR A 279 7.10 11.75 21.78
CA THR A 279 7.03 10.53 20.98
C THR A 279 8.16 10.48 19.96
N PHE A 280 8.39 11.57 19.22
CA PHE A 280 9.47 11.63 18.23
C PHE A 280 10.86 11.57 18.88
N ARG A 281 11.06 12.19 20.06
CA ARG A 281 12.27 12.01 20.88
C ARG A 281 12.49 10.55 21.29
N GLY A 282 11.43 9.85 21.67
CA GLY A 282 11.50 8.44 22.03
C GLY A 282 11.98 7.55 20.88
N TYR A 283 11.63 7.90 19.63
CA TYR A 283 12.03 7.16 18.45
C TYR A 283 13.41 7.53 17.92
N LEU A 284 13.69 8.82 17.79
CA LEU A 284 14.88 9.30 17.08
C LEU A 284 16.04 9.62 18.03
N GLY A 285 15.77 9.79 19.31
CA GLY A 285 16.73 10.16 20.34
C GLY A 285 16.51 11.58 20.86
N PRO A 286 16.94 11.87 22.11
CA PRO A 286 16.71 13.14 22.78
C PRO A 286 17.50 14.31 22.19
N ASP A 287 18.62 14.01 21.51
CA ASP A 287 19.56 15.01 20.99
C ASP A 287 19.12 15.64 19.66
N ASN A 288 18.04 15.14 19.05
CA ASN A 288 17.49 15.68 17.81
C ASN A 288 16.67 16.94 18.08
N THR A 289 16.73 17.87 17.11
CA THR A 289 15.92 19.07 17.08
C THR A 289 14.58 18.75 16.41
N PHE A 290 13.48 19.08 17.10
CA PHE A 290 12.12 18.92 16.59
C PHE A 290 11.43 20.27 16.46
N THR A 291 11.15 20.68 15.22
CA THR A 291 10.42 21.91 14.92
C THR A 291 8.99 21.58 14.55
N LEU A 292 8.00 22.16 15.22
CA LEU A 292 6.57 22.01 14.88
C LEU A 292 6.04 23.27 14.22
N GLU A 293 5.59 23.14 12.98
CA GLU A 293 5.03 24.20 12.14
C GLU A 293 3.55 23.92 11.85
N LEU A 294 2.67 24.85 12.21
CA LEU A 294 1.24 24.76 11.87
C LEU A 294 1.03 25.36 10.46
N VAL A 295 0.36 24.61 9.60
CA VAL A 295 0.09 25.01 8.21
C VAL A 295 -1.39 24.83 7.87
N ASP A 296 -1.90 25.64 6.96
CA ASP A 296 -3.32 25.55 6.54
C ASP A 296 -3.58 24.29 5.70
N GLU A 297 -2.60 23.91 4.86
CA GLU A 297 -2.69 22.73 4.01
C GLU A 297 -1.32 22.08 3.76
N ILE A 298 -1.34 20.79 3.42
CA ILE A 298 -0.15 20.03 3.00
C ILE A 298 -0.35 19.60 1.55
N PRO A 299 0.51 20.05 0.61
CA PRO A 299 0.31 19.81 -0.80
C PRO A 299 0.46 18.32 -1.15
N THR A 300 -0.39 17.84 -2.06
CA THR A 300 -0.24 16.52 -2.67
C THR A 300 0.80 16.55 -3.78
N THR A 301 1.44 15.41 -4.05
CA THR A 301 2.28 15.24 -5.24
C THR A 301 1.46 15.41 -6.53
N PRO A 302 2.11 15.63 -7.70
CA PRO A 302 1.41 15.66 -8.99
C PRO A 302 0.59 14.39 -9.29
N SER A 303 0.93 13.26 -8.66
CA SER A 303 0.19 12.00 -8.75
C SER A 303 -1.06 11.92 -7.85
N GLY A 304 -1.36 12.97 -7.08
CA GLY A 304 -2.45 13.02 -6.10
C GLY A 304 -2.12 12.36 -4.75
N LYS A 305 -0.98 11.68 -4.62
CA LYS A 305 -0.54 11.04 -3.36
C LYS A 305 0.00 12.06 -2.37
N ARG A 306 -0.35 11.93 -1.08
CA ARG A 306 0.27 12.67 0.02
C ARG A 306 1.57 11.99 0.46
N ARG A 307 2.66 12.76 0.55
CA ARG A 307 3.90 12.30 1.18
C ARG A 307 3.89 12.72 2.63
N PHE A 308 3.62 11.76 3.50
CA PHE A 308 3.64 11.96 4.95
C PHE A 308 5.06 12.17 5.48
N PHE A 309 6.07 11.64 4.78
CA PHE A 309 7.45 11.63 5.19
C PHE A 309 8.37 12.00 4.03
N ILE A 310 9.40 12.79 4.33
CA ILE A 310 10.44 13.20 3.38
C ILE A 310 11.78 13.15 4.10
N SER A 311 12.71 12.32 3.63
CA SER A 311 14.11 12.39 4.06
C SER A 311 14.98 13.12 3.03
N GLU A 312 15.52 14.28 3.42
CA GLU A 312 16.51 15.03 2.64
C GLU A 312 17.94 14.49 2.85
N VAL A 313 18.12 13.61 3.84
CA VAL A 313 19.39 12.92 4.11
C VAL A 313 19.64 11.83 3.07
N ILE A 314 18.63 10.99 2.81
CA ILE A 314 18.73 9.90 1.82
C ILE A 314 18.69 10.47 0.39
N GLY A 315 17.91 11.53 0.15
CA GLY A 315 17.77 12.13 -1.19
C GLY A 315 19.03 12.81 -1.75
N ASN A 316 20.05 13.04 -0.91
CA ASN A 316 21.32 13.68 -1.28
C ASN A 316 22.53 12.71 -1.24
N ALA A 317 22.31 11.41 -1.02
CA ALA A 317 23.33 10.38 -0.99
C ALA A 317 23.47 9.66 -2.34
#